data_AF-A0A542LJ41-F1
#
_entry.id   AF-A0A542LJ41-F1
#
_cell.length_a   1.000
_cell.length_b   1.000
_cell.length_c   1.000
_cell.angle_alpha   90.00
_cell.angle_beta   90.00
_cell.angle_gamma   90.00
#
_symmetry.space_group_name_H-M   'P 1'
#
loop_
_entity.id
_entity.type
_entity.pdbx_description
1 polymer ?
#
loop_
_entity_poly.entity_id
_entity_poly.type
_entity_poly.pdbx_seq_one_letter_code
_entity_poly.pdbx_strand_id
1 'polypeptide(L)'
;MQIYRAVRLDTYKPGHVYTRHPGTRLPANVPYFVDNIWELCRPDARPSRRHAVYASPTVELALDGAAGVGQPRDGFVVGRVECQTPPKTFQLSVADARYHRDVRNLQKFVHDWLAKRHPPGSADRLALAPLFLPGVTRGEIMGLMEGNAPLREFVDKLAVMVTVWSDAPDCAAGEILFELEGDNSYILHPV
;
A
#
# COMPACT_ATOMS: atom_id res chain seq x y z
N MET A 1 7.90 5.54 -17.79
CA MET A 1 6.85 6.33 -17.10
C MET A 1 7.54 7.42 -16.30
N GLN A 2 7.15 8.68 -16.46
CA GLN A 2 7.64 9.77 -15.60
C GLN A 2 6.77 9.80 -14.33
N ILE A 3 7.40 9.93 -13.16
CA ILE A 3 6.71 10.01 -11.87
C ILE A 3 7.28 11.19 -11.09
N TYR A 4 6.42 11.81 -10.28
CA TYR A 4 6.71 13.02 -9.54
C TYR A 4 6.51 12.78 -8.05
N ARG A 5 7.32 13.46 -7.24
CA ARG A 5 7.20 13.42 -5.79
C ARG A 5 7.37 14.81 -5.23
N ALA A 6 6.48 15.19 -4.32
CA ALA A 6 6.62 16.39 -3.50
C ALA A 6 7.30 16.07 -2.17
N VAL A 7 8.20 16.94 -1.74
CA VAL A 7 8.88 16.87 -0.44
C VAL A 7 8.83 18.24 0.23
N ARG A 8 8.94 18.28 1.56
CA ARG A 8 8.91 19.55 2.29
C ARG A 8 10.15 20.37 1.95
N LEU A 9 9.95 21.66 1.65
CA LEU A 9 11.00 22.60 1.24
C LEU A 9 12.13 22.70 2.27
N ASP A 10 11.79 22.69 3.57
CA ASP A 10 12.76 22.73 4.68
C ASP A 10 13.66 21.47 4.78
N THR A 11 13.22 20.36 4.17
CA THR A 11 13.99 19.10 4.12
C THR A 11 14.67 18.87 2.77
N TYR A 12 14.32 19.64 1.74
CA TYR A 12 14.85 19.46 0.40
C TYR A 12 16.33 19.88 0.32
N LYS A 13 17.14 19.02 -0.30
CA LYS A 13 18.57 19.29 -0.56
C LYS A 13 18.85 18.97 -2.04
N PRO A 14 19.31 19.96 -2.83
CA PRO A 14 19.69 19.72 -4.23
C PRO A 14 20.70 18.57 -4.37
N GLY A 15 20.45 17.66 -5.32
CA GLY A 15 21.32 16.50 -5.56
C GLY A 15 21.30 15.43 -4.46
N HIS A 16 20.40 15.52 -3.47
CA HIS A 16 20.32 14.50 -2.44
C HIS A 16 19.89 13.15 -3.01
N VAL A 17 20.68 12.13 -2.66
CA VAL A 17 20.44 10.75 -3.03
C VAL A 17 19.56 10.10 -1.97
N TYR A 18 18.34 9.77 -2.36
CA TYR A 18 17.40 9.06 -1.51
C TYR A 18 17.56 7.55 -1.71
N THR A 19 17.68 6.83 -0.61
CA THR A 19 17.82 5.37 -0.59
C THR A 19 16.59 4.71 0.03
N ARG A 20 16.53 3.38 -0.07
CA ARG A 20 15.48 2.57 0.55
C ARG A 20 15.40 2.86 2.05
N HIS A 21 14.21 3.18 2.54
CA HIS A 21 13.99 3.33 3.97
C HIS A 21 14.11 1.96 4.67
N PRO A 22 14.84 1.84 5.80
CA PRO A 22 15.08 0.54 6.44
C PRO A 22 13.84 -0.02 7.15
N GLY A 23 12.94 0.85 7.60
CA GLY A 23 11.71 0.47 8.32
C GLY A 23 10.51 0.22 7.41
N THR A 24 9.55 -0.53 7.95
CA THR A 24 8.24 -0.84 7.36
C THR A 24 7.26 0.29 7.61
N ARG A 25 6.63 0.80 6.55
CA ARG A 25 5.53 1.77 6.66
C ARG A 25 4.21 1.02 6.86
N LEU A 26 3.52 1.34 7.95
CA LEU A 26 2.16 0.86 8.18
C LEU A 26 1.15 1.69 7.37
N PRO A 27 0.07 1.09 6.86
CA PRO A 27 -0.97 1.83 6.17
C PRO A 27 -1.65 2.81 7.13
N ALA A 28 -1.86 4.05 6.71
CA ALA A 28 -2.53 5.07 7.51
C ALA A 28 -4.03 5.20 7.18
N ASN A 29 -4.41 4.86 5.95
CA ASN A 29 -5.73 5.12 5.36
C ASN A 29 -6.48 3.84 4.92
N VAL A 30 -5.89 2.67 5.15
CA VAL A 30 -6.45 1.36 4.82
C VAL A 30 -6.42 0.49 6.08
N PRO A 31 -7.49 -0.27 6.41
CA PRO A 31 -7.48 -1.17 7.56
C PRO A 31 -6.33 -2.19 7.49
N TYR A 32 -5.67 -2.47 8.62
CA TYR A 32 -4.50 -3.36 8.65
C TYR A 32 -4.77 -4.73 8.03
N PHE A 33 -5.93 -5.33 8.30
CA PHE A 33 -6.24 -6.63 7.71
C PHE A 33 -6.38 -6.58 6.19
N VAL A 34 -6.88 -5.47 5.63
CA VAL A 34 -6.94 -5.28 4.17
C VAL A 34 -5.53 -5.22 3.59
N ASP A 35 -4.65 -4.41 4.20
CA ASP A 35 -3.26 -4.31 3.78
C ASP A 35 -2.49 -5.63 3.95
N ASN A 36 -2.72 -6.36 5.05
CA ASN A 36 -2.15 -7.68 5.28
C ASN A 36 -2.56 -8.68 4.18
N ILE A 37 -3.84 -8.70 3.80
CA ILE A 37 -4.33 -9.57 2.72
C ILE A 37 -3.81 -9.10 1.35
N TRP A 38 -3.71 -7.79 1.11
CA TRP A 38 -3.07 -7.27 -0.09
C TRP A 38 -1.61 -7.71 -0.19
N GLU A 39 -0.81 -7.57 0.87
CA GLU A 39 0.60 -7.99 0.87
C GLU A 39 0.75 -9.51 0.80
N LEU A 40 -0.17 -10.28 1.38
CA LEU A 40 -0.24 -11.74 1.20
C LEU A 40 -0.39 -12.10 -0.28
N CYS A 41 -1.29 -11.43 -1.00
CA CYS A 41 -1.63 -11.70 -2.40
C CYS A 41 -0.74 -10.96 -3.41
N ARG A 42 0.24 -10.17 -2.95
CA ARG A 42 1.08 -9.33 -3.83
C ARG A 42 1.95 -10.19 -4.76
N PRO A 43 1.91 -10.00 -6.09
CA PRO A 43 2.87 -10.64 -6.99
C PRO A 43 4.30 -10.15 -6.70
N ASP A 44 5.30 -11.02 -6.79
CA ASP A 44 6.68 -10.67 -6.42
C ASP A 44 7.28 -9.53 -7.26
N ALA A 45 6.81 -9.38 -8.50
CA ALA A 45 7.19 -8.29 -9.41
C ALA A 45 6.56 -6.92 -9.05
N ARG A 46 5.60 -6.87 -8.12
CA ARG A 46 4.94 -5.63 -7.67
C ARG A 46 5.62 -5.08 -6.42
N PRO A 47 5.69 -3.75 -6.25
CA PRO A 47 6.27 -3.14 -5.06
C PRO A 47 5.41 -3.43 -3.82
N SER A 48 6.05 -3.67 -2.68
CA SER A 48 5.38 -3.75 -1.38
C SER A 48 4.93 -2.36 -0.93
N ARG A 49 3.66 -2.21 -0.57
CA ARG A 49 3.10 -0.94 -0.06
C ARG A 49 3.80 -0.46 1.22
N ARG A 50 4.48 -1.38 1.91
CA ARG A 50 5.17 -1.15 3.18
C ARG A 50 6.61 -0.70 3.04
N HIS A 51 7.20 -0.91 1.87
CA HIS A 51 8.58 -0.52 1.56
C HIS A 51 8.68 0.45 0.38
N ALA A 52 7.57 0.64 -0.33
CA ALA A 52 7.49 1.57 -1.45
C ALA A 52 7.52 3.04 -1.00
N VAL A 53 8.08 3.85 -1.89
CA VAL A 53 7.94 5.29 -1.91
C VAL A 53 6.71 5.63 -2.76
N TYR A 54 5.98 6.65 -2.30
CA TYR A 54 4.72 7.09 -2.89
C TYR A 54 5.01 8.29 -3.79
N ALA A 55 4.43 8.26 -4.98
CA ALA A 55 4.62 9.22 -6.05
C ALA A 55 3.31 9.43 -6.82
N SER A 56 3.35 10.34 -7.78
CA SER A 56 2.19 10.69 -8.59
C SER A 56 2.55 10.79 -10.08
N PRO A 57 1.57 10.59 -10.97
CA PRO A 57 1.79 10.71 -12.41
C PRO A 57 1.92 12.16 -12.89
N THR A 58 1.49 13.15 -12.10
CA THR A 58 1.60 14.59 -12.41
C THR A 58 2.13 15.39 -11.22
N VAL A 59 2.58 16.62 -11.50
CA VAL A 59 3.07 17.58 -10.52
C VAL A 59 1.96 17.99 -9.54
N GLU A 60 0.77 18.25 -10.06
CA GLU A 60 -0.39 18.70 -9.30
C GLU A 60 -0.82 17.64 -8.28
N LEU A 61 -0.84 16.37 -8.71
CA LEU A 61 -1.19 15.25 -7.83
C LEU A 61 -0.12 15.01 -6.76
N ALA A 62 1.17 15.21 -7.10
CA ALA A 62 2.24 15.12 -6.12
C ALA A 62 2.08 16.19 -5.02
N LEU A 63 1.70 17.41 -5.40
CA LEU A 63 1.40 18.48 -4.45
C LEU A 63 0.17 18.17 -3.60
N ASP A 64 -0.93 17.73 -4.22
CA ASP A 64 -2.16 17.40 -3.50
C ASP A 64 -1.95 16.25 -2.51
N GLY A 65 -1.14 15.25 -2.87
CA GLY A 65 -0.78 14.15 -1.98
C GLY A 65 0.08 14.58 -0.79
N ALA A 66 0.89 15.64 -0.93
CA ALA A 66 1.79 16.10 0.12
C ALA A 66 1.19 17.19 1.03
N ALA A 67 0.48 18.16 0.45
CA ALA A 67 -0.16 19.26 1.20
C ALA A 67 -1.58 18.93 1.66
N GLY A 68 -2.27 18.01 0.97
CA GLY A 68 -3.71 17.86 1.05
C GLY A 68 -4.43 18.71 0.00
N VAL A 69 -5.53 18.20 -0.53
CA VAL A 69 -6.31 18.86 -1.59
C VAL A 69 -6.78 20.24 -1.13
N GLY A 70 -6.45 21.28 -1.90
CA GLY A 70 -6.86 22.66 -1.64
C GLY A 70 -6.11 23.35 -0.49
N GLN A 71 -5.05 22.74 0.05
CA GLN A 71 -4.19 23.34 1.08
C GLN A 71 -3.05 24.16 0.46
N PRO A 72 -2.45 25.13 1.20
CA PRO A 72 -1.28 25.87 0.75
C PRO A 72 -0.13 24.94 0.35
N ARG A 73 0.50 25.23 -0.80
CA ARG A 73 1.51 24.37 -1.46
C ARG A 73 2.94 24.91 -1.31
N ASP A 74 3.06 26.11 -0.76
CA ASP A 74 4.24 26.96 -0.65
C ASP A 74 5.35 26.36 0.24
N GLY A 75 5.03 25.32 1.02
CA GLY A 75 5.98 24.56 1.82
C GLY A 75 6.60 23.34 1.13
N PHE A 76 6.38 23.13 -0.18
CA PHE A 76 6.79 21.93 -0.89
C PHE A 76 7.60 22.21 -2.16
N VAL A 77 8.52 21.30 -2.45
CA VAL A 77 9.22 21.20 -3.74
C VAL A 77 8.74 19.93 -4.42
N VAL A 78 8.33 20.04 -5.67
CA VAL A 78 8.04 18.88 -6.52
C VAL A 78 9.26 18.60 -7.37
N GLY A 79 9.63 17.32 -7.46
CA GLY A 79 10.64 16.89 -8.40
C GLY A 79 10.20 15.69 -9.21
N ARG A 80 10.68 15.64 -10.45
CA ARG A 80 10.69 14.42 -11.26
C ARG A 80 11.65 13.43 -10.59
N VAL A 81 11.17 12.20 -10.36
CA VAL A 81 11.98 11.13 -9.78
C VAL A 81 12.87 10.52 -10.86
N GLU A 82 14.15 10.35 -10.55
CA GLU A 82 15.10 9.64 -11.39
C GLU A 82 15.84 8.59 -10.56
N CYS A 83 15.54 7.32 -10.83
CA CYS A 83 16.18 6.18 -10.16
C CYS A 83 17.44 5.75 -10.91
N GLN A 84 18.45 5.29 -10.19
CA GLN A 84 19.69 4.75 -10.77
C GLN A 84 19.42 3.51 -11.63
N THR A 85 18.54 2.63 -11.17
CA THR A 85 18.01 1.51 -11.96
C THR A 85 16.48 1.49 -11.92
N PRO A 86 15.80 0.93 -12.95
CA PRO A 86 14.33 0.85 -12.96
C PRO A 86 13.78 0.13 -11.71
N PRO A 87 12.94 0.78 -10.88
CA PRO A 87 12.37 0.15 -9.69
C PRO A 87 11.14 -0.71 -10.04
N LYS A 88 10.71 -1.55 -9.11
CA LYS A 88 9.35 -2.14 -9.17
C LYS A 88 8.35 -1.00 -9.05
N THR A 89 7.36 -0.98 -9.93
CA THR A 89 6.35 0.08 -9.95
C THR A 89 4.93 -0.49 -10.05
N PHE A 90 3.98 0.22 -9.46
CA PHE A 90 2.57 -0.09 -9.56
C PHE A 90 1.74 1.19 -9.39
N GLN A 91 0.74 1.39 -10.24
CA GLN A 91 -0.20 2.50 -10.13
C GLN A 91 -1.56 1.97 -9.73
N LEU A 92 -2.18 2.59 -8.74
CA LEU A 92 -3.53 2.25 -8.31
C LEU A 92 -4.56 2.61 -9.39
N SER A 93 -5.62 1.82 -9.49
CA SER A 93 -6.79 2.10 -10.35
C SER A 93 -7.67 3.26 -9.83
N VAL A 94 -7.42 3.70 -8.60
CA VAL A 94 -8.14 4.76 -7.90
C VAL A 94 -7.16 5.82 -7.41
N ALA A 95 -7.64 7.04 -7.19
CA ALA A 95 -6.81 8.17 -6.74
C ALA A 95 -6.11 7.90 -5.40
N ASP A 96 -6.75 7.15 -4.50
CA ASP A 96 -6.24 6.86 -3.16
C ASP A 96 -6.65 5.42 -2.77
N ALA A 97 -5.73 4.67 -2.17
CA ALA A 97 -5.93 3.28 -1.77
C ALA A 97 -7.19 3.05 -0.92
N ARG A 98 -7.61 4.04 -0.10
CA ARG A 98 -8.82 3.93 0.74
C ARG A 98 -10.11 3.78 -0.09
N TYR A 99 -10.10 4.23 -1.34
CA TYR A 99 -11.24 4.15 -2.25
C TYR A 99 -11.25 2.87 -3.08
N HIS A 100 -10.23 2.01 -2.94
CA HIS A 100 -10.19 0.76 -3.67
C HIS A 100 -11.34 -0.16 -3.22
N ARG A 101 -11.99 -0.84 -4.18
CA ARG A 101 -13.18 -1.66 -3.91
C ARG A 101 -12.93 -2.80 -2.91
N ASP A 102 -11.71 -3.34 -2.89
CA ASP A 102 -11.30 -4.37 -1.94
C ASP A 102 -11.50 -3.92 -0.48
N VAL A 103 -11.25 -2.64 -0.16
CA VAL A 103 -11.41 -2.12 1.21
C VAL A 103 -12.82 -2.41 1.70
N ARG A 104 -13.83 -2.02 0.93
CA ARG A 104 -15.24 -2.25 1.25
C ARG A 104 -15.62 -3.73 1.17
N ASN A 105 -15.18 -4.44 0.14
CA ASN A 105 -15.61 -5.82 -0.13
C ASN A 105 -15.07 -6.79 0.93
N LEU A 106 -13.79 -6.65 1.30
CA LEU A 106 -13.15 -7.49 2.32
C LEU A 106 -13.76 -7.19 3.70
N GLN A 107 -13.97 -5.91 4.04
CA GLN A 107 -14.65 -5.53 5.29
C GLN A 107 -16.05 -6.14 5.39
N LYS A 108 -16.84 -6.05 4.31
CA LYS A 108 -18.17 -6.66 4.25
C LYS A 108 -18.09 -8.18 4.46
N PHE A 109 -17.15 -8.86 3.81
CA PHE A 109 -16.97 -10.29 3.98
C PHE A 109 -16.66 -10.67 5.43
N VAL A 110 -15.73 -9.97 6.09
CA VAL A 110 -15.40 -10.21 7.51
C VAL A 110 -16.64 -10.05 8.38
N HIS A 111 -17.39 -8.96 8.18
CA HIS A 111 -18.62 -8.70 8.93
C HIS A 111 -19.64 -9.82 8.74
N ASP A 112 -19.93 -10.21 7.50
CA ASP A 112 -20.92 -11.24 7.18
C ASP A 112 -20.48 -12.62 7.70
N TRP A 113 -19.18 -12.93 7.68
CA TRP A 113 -18.63 -14.17 8.21
C TRP A 113 -18.77 -14.28 9.73
N LEU A 114 -18.55 -13.18 10.46
CA LEU A 114 -18.75 -13.10 11.91
C LEU A 114 -20.23 -13.13 12.29
N ALA A 115 -21.08 -12.46 11.52
CA ALA A 115 -22.53 -12.42 11.76
C ALA A 115 -23.18 -13.80 11.60
N LYS A 116 -22.77 -14.60 10.62
CA LYS A 116 -23.29 -15.96 10.39
C LYS A 116 -23.00 -16.94 11.53
N ARG A 117 -22.01 -16.64 12.38
CA ARG A 117 -21.60 -17.51 13.49
C ARG A 117 -22.23 -17.10 14.82
N HIS A 118 -23.37 -16.39 14.82
CA HIS A 118 -23.86 -15.73 16.02
C HIS A 118 -24.32 -16.69 17.16
N PRO A 119 -23.89 -16.43 18.41
CA PRO A 119 -22.85 -15.47 18.79
C PRO A 119 -21.47 -16.01 18.38
N PRO A 120 -20.62 -15.25 17.68
CA PRO A 120 -19.30 -15.74 17.30
C PRO A 120 -18.56 -16.10 18.58
N GLY A 121 -18.14 -17.36 18.69
CA GLY A 121 -17.39 -17.81 19.85
C GLY A 121 -16.16 -16.92 20.04
N SER A 122 -15.76 -16.67 21.29
CA SER A 122 -14.50 -15.96 21.56
C SER A 122 -13.32 -16.61 20.85
N ALA A 123 -13.35 -17.94 20.70
CA ALA A 123 -12.39 -18.71 19.93
C ALA A 123 -12.28 -18.28 18.45
N ASP A 124 -13.39 -18.08 17.75
CA ASP A 124 -13.38 -17.67 16.33
C ASP A 124 -12.76 -16.28 16.16
N ARG A 125 -13.11 -15.34 17.06
CA ARG A 125 -12.58 -13.98 17.04
C ARG A 125 -11.07 -13.97 17.33
N LEU A 126 -10.63 -14.75 18.31
CA LEU A 126 -9.22 -14.88 18.66
C LEU A 126 -8.42 -15.58 17.57
N ALA A 127 -9.02 -16.55 16.86
CA ALA A 127 -8.37 -17.22 15.73
C ALA A 127 -8.09 -16.25 14.57
N LEU A 128 -8.93 -15.24 14.36
CA LEU A 128 -8.76 -14.23 13.31
C LEU A 128 -7.95 -13.01 13.74
N ALA A 129 -7.82 -12.75 15.05
CA ALA A 129 -7.17 -11.57 15.61
C ALA A 129 -5.78 -11.26 15.01
N PRO A 130 -4.90 -12.25 14.74
CA PRO A 130 -3.61 -11.97 14.12
C PRO A 130 -3.72 -11.22 12.78
N LEU A 131 -4.75 -11.47 11.96
CA LEU A 131 -4.94 -10.77 10.69
C LEU A 131 -5.18 -9.27 10.85
N PHE A 132 -5.59 -8.81 12.04
CA PHE A 132 -5.90 -7.40 12.31
C PHE A 132 -4.72 -6.66 12.94
N LEU A 133 -3.62 -7.34 13.25
CA LEU A 133 -2.41 -6.70 13.75
C LEU A 133 -1.75 -5.86 12.63
N PRO A 134 -1.12 -4.73 12.98
CA PRO A 134 -0.41 -3.91 12.00
C PRO A 134 0.80 -4.66 11.43
N GLY A 135 0.91 -4.70 10.10
CA GLY A 135 2.15 -5.05 9.42
C GLY A 135 2.52 -6.53 9.42
N VAL A 136 1.56 -7.44 9.64
CA VAL A 136 1.81 -8.89 9.61
C VAL A 136 2.28 -9.32 8.23
N THR A 137 3.42 -9.98 8.17
CA THR A 137 4.10 -10.37 6.95
C THR A 137 3.42 -11.58 6.28
N ARG A 138 3.68 -11.76 4.97
CA ARG A 138 3.26 -12.95 4.23
C ARG A 138 3.69 -14.24 4.96
N GLY A 139 4.94 -14.30 5.44
CA GLY A 139 5.48 -15.47 6.13
C GLY A 139 4.74 -15.77 7.44
N GLU A 140 4.44 -14.74 8.25
CA GLU A 140 3.66 -14.91 9.47
C GLU A 140 2.24 -15.39 9.19
N ILE A 141 1.55 -14.83 8.19
CA ILE A 141 0.20 -15.30 7.81
C ILE A 141 0.23 -16.75 7.35
N MET A 142 1.21 -17.11 6.51
CA MET A 142 1.38 -18.49 6.04
C MET A 142 1.62 -19.45 7.21
N GLY A 143 2.50 -19.11 8.16
CA GLY A 143 2.75 -19.90 9.35
C GLY A 143 1.52 -20.05 10.25
N LEU A 144 0.72 -18.99 10.41
CA LEU A 144 -0.54 -19.05 11.16
C LEU A 144 -1.55 -20.02 10.51
N MET A 145 -1.56 -20.13 9.19
CA MET A 145 -2.45 -21.04 8.45
C MET A 145 -2.01 -22.52 8.49
N GLU A 146 -0.76 -22.83 8.81
CA GLU A 146 -0.25 -24.22 8.84
C GLU A 146 -0.92 -25.07 9.92
N GLY A 147 -1.29 -24.46 11.06
CA GLY A 147 -1.96 -25.14 12.18
C GLY A 147 -3.44 -24.80 12.37
N ASN A 148 -4.03 -23.97 11.50
CA ASN A 148 -5.36 -23.38 11.71
C ASN A 148 -6.22 -23.46 10.44
N ALA A 149 -6.90 -24.60 10.25
CA ALA A 149 -7.75 -24.84 9.09
C ALA A 149 -8.89 -23.79 8.93
N PRO A 150 -9.59 -23.37 10.01
CA PRO A 150 -10.57 -22.28 9.90
C PRO A 150 -9.98 -20.95 9.42
N LEU A 151 -8.78 -20.58 9.90
CA LEU A 151 -8.08 -19.38 9.44
C LEU A 151 -7.67 -19.50 7.97
N ARG A 152 -7.17 -20.67 7.55
CA ARG A 152 -6.83 -20.93 6.15
C ARG A 152 -8.04 -20.75 5.23
N GLU A 153 -9.17 -21.40 5.55
CA GLU A 153 -10.40 -21.26 4.76
C GLU A 153 -10.87 -19.79 4.68
N PHE A 154 -10.74 -19.04 5.77
CA PHE A 154 -11.08 -17.63 5.81
C PHE A 154 -10.16 -16.77 4.94
N VAL A 155 -8.85 -16.97 5.05
CA VAL A 155 -7.84 -16.24 4.28
C VAL A 155 -7.94 -16.58 2.78
N ASP A 156 -8.13 -17.84 2.42
CA ASP A 156 -8.27 -18.26 1.03
C ASP A 156 -9.49 -17.57 0.36
N LYS A 157 -10.61 -17.46 1.08
CA LYS A 157 -11.79 -16.73 0.61
C LYS A 157 -11.52 -15.24 0.42
N LEU A 158 -10.81 -14.60 1.35
CA LEU A 158 -10.41 -13.20 1.22
C LEU A 158 -9.44 -12.99 0.04
N ALA A 159 -8.48 -13.90 -0.14
CA ALA A 159 -7.46 -13.82 -1.18
C ALA A 159 -8.08 -13.85 -2.59
N VAL A 160 -9.10 -14.67 -2.82
CA VAL A 160 -9.84 -14.72 -4.10
C VAL A 160 -10.57 -13.40 -4.40
N MET A 161 -10.90 -12.60 -3.38
CA MET A 161 -11.56 -11.31 -3.55
C MET A 161 -10.61 -10.16 -3.82
N VAL A 162 -9.29 -10.35 -3.69
CA VAL A 162 -8.29 -9.29 -3.91
C VAL A 162 -8.17 -8.98 -5.39
N THR A 163 -8.37 -7.72 -5.75
CA THR A 163 -8.19 -7.26 -7.14
C THR A 163 -7.22 -6.12 -7.30
N VAL A 164 -6.73 -5.52 -6.19
CA VAL A 164 -5.85 -4.35 -6.27
C VAL A 164 -4.63 -4.55 -7.17
N TRP A 165 -4.05 -5.75 -7.23
CA TRP A 165 -2.83 -6.01 -8.00
C TRP A 165 -3.05 -6.30 -9.49
N SER A 166 -4.30 -6.60 -9.88
CA SER A 166 -4.70 -6.93 -11.24
C SER A 166 -5.56 -5.87 -11.90
N ASP A 167 -6.13 -4.94 -11.13
CA ASP A 167 -6.89 -3.83 -11.67
C ASP A 167 -6.00 -2.96 -12.56
N ALA A 168 -6.45 -2.76 -13.80
CA ALA A 168 -5.82 -1.83 -14.70
C ALA A 168 -5.94 -0.41 -14.12
N PRO A 169 -4.95 0.47 -14.35
CA PRO A 169 -5.07 1.86 -13.95
C PRO A 169 -6.17 2.54 -14.80
N ASP A 170 -7.41 2.43 -14.35
CA ASP A 170 -8.58 3.09 -14.97
C ASP A 170 -8.55 4.62 -14.73
N CYS A 171 -7.74 5.05 -13.77
CA CYS A 171 -7.55 6.44 -13.40
C CYS A 171 -6.12 6.87 -13.71
N ALA A 172 -5.96 7.79 -14.67
CA ALA A 172 -4.67 8.43 -14.94
C ALA A 172 -4.12 9.20 -13.72
N ALA A 173 -4.94 9.45 -12.70
CA ALA A 173 -4.59 10.14 -11.47
C ALA A 173 -4.32 9.21 -10.27
N GLY A 174 -4.28 7.88 -10.48
CA GLY A 174 -3.98 6.94 -9.41
C GLY A 174 -2.58 7.16 -8.82
N GLU A 175 -2.46 7.04 -7.50
CA GLU A 175 -1.18 7.08 -6.81
C GLU A 175 -0.25 5.98 -7.30
N ILE A 176 1.04 6.31 -7.43
CA ILE A 176 2.08 5.41 -7.89
C ILE A 176 2.94 4.99 -6.71
N LEU A 177 3.13 3.69 -6.58
CA LEU A 177 4.09 3.07 -5.68
C LEU A 177 5.33 2.68 -6.47
N PHE A 178 6.51 3.00 -5.96
CA PHE A 178 7.75 2.42 -6.46
C PHE A 178 8.63 1.92 -5.32
N GLU A 179 9.23 0.75 -5.48
CA GLU A 179 10.10 0.14 -4.47
C GLU A 179 11.54 0.05 -4.99
N LEU A 180 12.47 0.59 -4.21
CA LEU A 180 13.90 0.46 -4.43
C LEU A 180 14.37 -0.88 -3.84
N GLU A 181 15.20 -1.61 -4.58
CA GLU A 181 15.80 -2.87 -4.15
C GLU A 181 17.33 -2.75 -4.07
N GLY A 182 17.94 -3.48 -3.14
CA GLY A 182 19.40 -3.48 -2.96
C GLY A 182 19.97 -2.09 -2.67
N ASP A 183 20.96 -1.69 -3.46
CA ASP A 183 21.65 -0.41 -3.43
C ASP A 183 21.01 0.66 -4.35
N ASN A 184 19.85 0.36 -4.96
CA ASN A 184 19.16 1.33 -5.81
C ASN A 184 18.78 2.59 -5.03
N SER A 185 18.82 3.72 -5.72
CA SER A 185 18.61 5.04 -5.17
C SER A 185 17.92 5.94 -6.20
N TYR A 186 17.40 7.08 -5.76
CA TYR A 186 16.88 8.09 -6.68
C TYR A 186 17.23 9.51 -6.24
N ILE A 187 17.19 10.42 -7.20
CA ILE A 187 17.29 11.87 -7.01
C ILE A 187 16.00 12.55 -7.46
N LEU A 188 15.74 13.74 -6.92
CA LEU A 188 14.63 14.59 -7.33
C LEU A 188 15.16 15.77 -8.15
N HIS A 189 14.70 15.88 -9.40
CA HIS A 189 14.94 17.04 -10.26
C HIS A 189 13.76 18.01 -10.14
N PRO A 190 13.91 19.17 -9.51
CA PRO A 190 12.81 20.13 -9.35
C PRO A 190 12.18 20.52 -10.67
N VAL A 191 10.87 20.75 -10.66
CA VAL A 191 10.05 21.15 -11.80
C VAL A 191 9.14 22.31 -11.45
#